data_AF-A0AAW0W7I9-F1
#
_entry.id   AF-A0AAW0W7I9-F1
#
_cell.length_a   1.000
_cell.length_b   1.000
_cell.length_c   1.000
_cell.angle_alpha   90.00
_cell.angle_beta   90.00
_cell.angle_gamma   90.00
#
_symmetry.space_group_name_H-M   'P 1'
#
loop_
_entity.id
_entity.type
_entity.pdbx_description
1 polymer ?
#
loop_
_entity_poly.entity_id
_entity_poly.type
_entity_poly.pdbx_seq_one_letter_code
_entity_poly.pdbx_strand_id
1 'polypeptide(L)'
;MSISRAHTKQAFHEMAVDTETEGGVDRALTVEDFTFSFSVLATLPEELLPWQHLRQARLEYNHWNCDCQMKWVKTSPLMDLVDNRMVCSKPKRLRGHRLKYIKEEDLNCDPEPISQARSFGFLAGLMVAGLCVSLATVALLVYWRQGWLCRRPVGAYSRIERGPTTITIADELEYENTDTHSSQS
;
A
#
# COMPACT_ATOMS: atom_id res chain seq x y z
N MET A 1 5.50 -31.14 109.11
CA MET A 1 4.13 -31.06 108.55
C MET A 1 4.29 -30.67 107.09
N SER A 2 3.87 -31.37 106.05
CA SER A 2 3.07 -32.58 105.91
C SER A 2 3.27 -33.13 104.49
N ILE A 3 3.47 -34.45 104.42
CA ILE A 3 2.79 -35.40 103.52
C ILE A 3 3.26 -35.52 102.06
N SER A 4 3.43 -36.81 101.72
CA SER A 4 3.86 -37.46 100.49
C SER A 4 2.66 -37.86 99.59
N ARG A 5 2.98 -38.31 98.38
CA ARG A 5 2.22 -39.12 97.39
C ARG A 5 1.52 -38.41 96.22
N ALA A 6 2.19 -38.52 95.07
CA ALA A 6 1.87 -39.33 93.90
C ALA A 6 0.40 -39.55 93.42
N HIS A 7 0.29 -39.47 92.08
CA HIS A 7 -0.71 -40.04 91.15
C HIS A 7 -2.14 -39.52 91.17
N THR A 8 -2.56 -38.93 90.03
CA THR A 8 -3.79 -39.35 89.33
C THR A 8 -3.68 -39.03 87.85
N LYS A 9 -3.77 -40.09 87.02
CA LYS A 9 -4.14 -40.00 85.61
C LYS A 9 -5.59 -39.51 85.52
N GLN A 10 -5.89 -38.61 84.60
CA GLN A 10 -7.24 -38.48 84.07
C GLN A 10 -7.14 -38.43 82.54
N ALA A 11 -7.48 -39.57 81.96
CA ALA A 11 -7.86 -39.70 80.57
C ALA A 11 -9.16 -38.91 80.38
N PHE A 12 -9.18 -38.00 79.40
CA PHE A 12 -10.39 -37.41 78.88
C PHE A 12 -10.63 -38.05 77.52
N HIS A 13 -11.62 -38.92 77.47
CA HIS A 13 -12.16 -39.53 76.26
C HIS A 13 -13.50 -38.85 75.95
N GLU A 14 -13.82 -38.75 74.65
CA GLU A 14 -15.01 -38.13 74.03
C GLU A 14 -15.06 -36.58 74.03
N MET A 15 -15.40 -35.89 72.94
CA MET A 15 -16.22 -36.25 71.79
C MET A 15 -15.58 -35.83 70.46
N ALA A 16 -15.76 -36.68 69.46
CA ALA A 16 -15.58 -36.35 68.06
C ALA A 16 -16.47 -35.16 67.69
N VAL A 17 -15.86 -34.12 67.12
CA VAL A 17 -16.54 -33.22 66.21
C VAL A 17 -15.98 -33.58 64.85
N ASP A 18 -16.79 -34.24 64.03
CA ASP A 18 -16.54 -34.38 62.61
C ASP A 18 -16.67 -32.98 61.99
N THR A 19 -15.64 -32.15 62.11
CA THR A 19 -15.45 -31.09 61.13
C THR A 19 -15.00 -31.78 59.86
N GLU A 20 -15.94 -31.93 58.94
CA GLU A 20 -15.70 -32.28 57.55
C GLU A 20 -14.37 -31.67 57.11
N THR A 21 -13.51 -32.53 56.60
CA THR A 21 -12.30 -32.15 55.89
C THR A 21 -12.68 -31.28 54.69
N GLU A 22 -12.87 -29.99 54.90
CA GLU A 22 -12.44 -29.00 53.91
C GLU A 22 -10.94 -28.84 54.11
N GLY A 23 -10.21 -29.91 53.77
CA GLY A 23 -8.84 -29.77 53.34
C GLY A 23 -8.89 -28.86 52.12
N GLY A 24 -8.80 -27.56 52.37
CA GLY A 24 -8.76 -26.52 51.36
C GLY A 24 -7.69 -26.90 50.37
N VAL A 25 -8.16 -27.41 49.23
CA VAL A 25 -7.34 -27.74 48.08
C VAL A 25 -6.92 -26.39 47.49
N ASP A 26 -5.92 -25.76 48.08
CA ASP A 26 -5.08 -24.76 47.42
C ASP A 26 -4.14 -25.46 46.43
N ARG A 27 -4.62 -26.52 45.75
CA ARG A 27 -4.01 -26.95 44.52
C ARG A 27 -4.42 -25.88 43.52
N ALA A 28 -3.56 -24.90 43.32
CA ALA A 28 -3.60 -24.04 42.15
C ALA A 28 -3.80 -24.98 40.94
N LEU A 29 -5.00 -24.95 40.36
CA LEU A 29 -5.35 -25.81 39.25
C LEU A 29 -4.58 -25.30 38.03
N THR A 30 -3.39 -25.87 37.80
CA THR A 30 -2.54 -25.50 36.69
C THR A 30 -3.09 -26.12 35.41
N VAL A 31 -3.32 -25.29 34.40
CA VAL A 31 -3.73 -25.75 33.07
C VAL A 31 -2.56 -26.52 32.44
N GLU A 32 -2.74 -27.82 32.23
CA GLU A 32 -1.74 -28.68 31.58
C GLU A 32 -1.91 -28.72 30.05
N ASP A 33 -3.15 -28.65 29.56
CA ASP A 33 -3.47 -28.78 28.14
C ASP A 33 -4.22 -27.54 27.62
N PHE A 34 -3.69 -26.91 26.57
CA PHE A 34 -4.32 -25.79 25.88
C PHE A 34 -4.52 -26.11 24.40
N THR A 35 -5.78 -26.14 23.94
CA THR A 35 -6.14 -26.44 22.55
C THR A 35 -6.99 -25.34 21.96
N PHE A 36 -6.42 -24.62 21.00
CA PHE A 36 -7.06 -23.58 20.19
C PHE A 36 -6.63 -23.71 18.74
N SER A 37 -6.76 -24.92 18.18
CA SER A 37 -6.49 -25.16 16.76
C SER A 37 -7.67 -24.74 15.88
N PHE A 38 -7.40 -24.49 14.59
CA PHE A 38 -8.42 -24.12 13.58
C PHE A 38 -9.24 -22.88 13.92
N SER A 39 -8.63 -21.95 14.66
CA SER A 39 -9.24 -20.69 15.05
C SER A 39 -8.64 -19.53 14.24
N VAL A 40 -9.05 -18.30 14.56
CA VAL A 40 -8.54 -17.09 13.87
C VAL A 40 -7.62 -16.26 14.77
N LEU A 41 -6.88 -16.91 15.68
CA LEU A 41 -5.95 -16.20 16.55
C LEU A 41 -4.83 -15.57 15.70
N ALA A 42 -4.52 -14.32 16.02
CA ALA A 42 -3.42 -13.59 15.41
C ALA A 42 -2.21 -13.50 16.32
N THR A 43 -2.43 -13.33 17.63
CA THR A 43 -1.38 -13.15 18.63
C THR A 43 -1.68 -13.98 19.88
N LEU A 44 -0.67 -14.20 20.71
CA LEU A 44 -0.78 -14.84 22.01
C LEU A 44 -0.12 -13.92 23.05
N PRO A 45 -0.85 -13.47 24.09
CA PRO A 45 -0.26 -12.72 25.20
C PRO A 45 0.62 -13.65 26.03
N GLU A 46 1.73 -13.14 26.54
CA GLU A 46 2.60 -13.87 27.46
C GLU A 46 1.88 -14.17 28.78
N GLU A 47 1.02 -13.26 29.24
CA GLU A 47 0.34 -13.34 30.54
C GLU A 47 -0.96 -14.15 30.51
N LEU A 48 -1.36 -14.68 29.34
CA LEU A 48 -2.64 -15.38 29.21
C LEU A 48 -2.68 -16.67 30.05
N LEU A 49 -1.55 -17.39 30.09
CA LEU A 49 -1.42 -18.68 30.78
C LEU A 49 -0.01 -18.81 31.36
N PRO A 50 0.17 -19.60 32.44
CA PRO A 50 1.49 -19.97 32.92
C PRO A 50 2.12 -21.01 31.98
N TRP A 51 2.61 -20.57 30.81
CA TRP A 51 3.13 -21.41 29.71
C TRP A 51 4.22 -22.41 30.13
N GLN A 52 4.92 -22.13 31.24
CA GLN A 52 5.94 -22.99 31.85
C GLN A 52 5.39 -24.32 32.40
N HIS A 53 4.12 -24.35 32.80
CA HIS A 53 3.46 -25.53 33.38
C HIS A 53 2.65 -26.34 32.37
N LEU A 54 2.62 -25.87 31.12
CA LEU A 54 1.84 -26.50 30.07
C LEU A 54 2.56 -27.74 29.54
N ARG A 55 1.84 -28.85 29.39
CA ARG A 55 2.34 -30.10 28.80
C ARG A 55 2.02 -30.19 27.31
N GLN A 56 0.87 -29.65 26.89
CA GLN A 56 0.45 -29.70 25.49
C GLN A 56 -0.18 -28.40 25.03
N ALA A 57 0.33 -27.86 23.92
CA ALA A 57 -0.26 -26.73 23.21
C ALA A 57 -0.60 -27.11 21.76
N ARG A 58 -1.88 -26.99 21.40
CA ARG A 58 -2.39 -27.13 20.02
C ARG A 58 -2.87 -25.78 19.50
N LEU A 59 -2.07 -25.20 18.62
CA LEU A 59 -2.17 -23.82 18.13
C LEU A 59 -2.06 -23.76 16.59
N GLU A 60 -2.07 -24.93 15.95
CA GLU A 60 -2.06 -25.08 14.50
C GLU A 60 -3.31 -24.46 13.84
N TYR A 61 -3.15 -24.11 12.56
CA TYR A 61 -4.23 -23.56 11.73
C TYR A 61 -4.85 -22.27 12.29
N ASN A 62 -4.00 -21.33 12.71
CA ASN A 62 -4.37 -19.97 13.10
C ASN A 62 -3.68 -18.93 12.21
N HIS A 63 -4.14 -17.68 12.27
CA HIS A 63 -3.62 -16.59 11.46
C HIS A 63 -2.49 -15.81 12.14
N TRP A 64 -1.43 -16.52 12.54
CA TRP A 64 -0.34 -15.95 13.35
C TRP A 64 0.30 -14.73 12.71
N ASN A 65 0.37 -13.65 13.49
CA ASN A 65 1.12 -12.45 13.19
C ASN A 65 2.48 -12.56 13.88
N CYS A 66 3.51 -12.83 13.07
CA CYS A 66 4.87 -13.04 13.52
C CYS A 66 5.63 -11.71 13.53
N ASP A 67 5.28 -10.86 14.48
CA ASP A 67 5.90 -9.56 14.72
C ASP A 67 6.54 -9.51 16.11
N CYS A 68 6.83 -8.29 16.60
CA CYS A 68 7.48 -8.10 17.88
C CYS A 68 6.69 -8.63 19.08
N GLN A 69 5.36 -8.75 18.99
CA GLN A 69 4.54 -9.31 20.05
C GLN A 69 4.70 -10.83 20.18
N MET A 70 5.28 -11.48 19.16
CA MET A 70 5.51 -12.92 19.16
C MET A 70 6.96 -13.27 19.56
N LYS A 71 7.80 -12.28 19.92
CA LYS A 71 9.21 -12.53 20.32
C LYS A 71 9.32 -13.42 21.55
N TRP A 72 8.48 -13.19 22.56
CA TRP A 72 8.49 -13.95 23.80
C TRP A 72 8.30 -15.46 23.56
N VAL A 73 7.57 -15.84 22.50
CA VAL A 73 7.37 -17.26 22.15
C VAL A 73 8.69 -17.93 21.82
N LYS A 74 9.66 -17.23 21.23
CA LYS A 74 10.98 -17.77 20.88
C LYS A 74 11.81 -18.14 22.10
N THR A 75 11.65 -17.41 23.19
CA THR A 75 12.36 -17.63 24.47
C THR A 75 11.54 -18.45 25.47
N SER A 76 10.28 -18.75 25.15
CA SER A 76 9.36 -19.49 26.00
C SER A 76 9.43 -21.00 25.72
N PRO A 77 9.18 -21.86 26.73
CA PRO A 77 8.99 -23.31 26.53
C PRO A 77 7.86 -23.64 25.55
N LEU A 78 6.96 -22.67 25.30
CA LEU A 78 5.91 -22.81 24.29
C LEU A 78 6.48 -23.18 22.91
N MET A 79 7.69 -22.70 22.56
CA MET A 79 8.34 -23.01 21.28
C MET A 79 8.57 -24.52 21.10
N ASP A 80 8.95 -25.22 22.17
CA ASP A 80 9.18 -26.67 22.13
C ASP A 80 7.87 -27.44 22.03
N LEU A 81 6.82 -26.94 22.70
CA LEU A 81 5.49 -27.54 22.64
C LEU A 81 4.90 -27.45 21.23
N VAL A 82 4.94 -26.28 20.60
CA VAL A 82 4.35 -26.06 19.28
C VAL A 82 5.23 -26.54 18.13
N ASP A 83 6.55 -26.60 18.33
CA ASP A 83 7.55 -27.02 17.34
C ASP A 83 7.29 -26.39 15.96
N ASN A 84 6.95 -27.20 14.96
CA ASN A 84 6.72 -26.77 13.59
C ASN A 84 5.26 -26.46 13.26
N ARG A 85 4.35 -26.49 14.24
CA ARG A 85 2.91 -26.39 14.01
C ARG A 85 2.39 -24.95 13.87
N MET A 86 3.15 -23.95 14.31
CA MET A 86 2.82 -22.53 14.11
C MET A 86 3.39 -22.00 12.79
N VAL A 87 2.50 -21.57 11.89
CA VAL A 87 2.83 -20.98 10.57
C VAL A 87 2.37 -19.54 10.52
N CYS A 88 3.25 -18.63 10.12
CA CYS A 88 2.99 -17.21 10.05
C CYS A 88 2.07 -16.86 8.87
N SER A 89 1.03 -16.11 9.14
CA SER A 89 0.15 -15.51 8.12
C SER A 89 0.52 -14.08 7.79
N LYS A 90 1.08 -13.35 8.77
CA LYS A 90 1.58 -11.98 8.67
C LYS A 90 2.93 -11.87 9.40
N PRO A 91 3.75 -10.85 9.10
CA PRO A 91 3.66 -9.92 7.97
C PRO A 91 3.88 -10.62 6.61
N LYS A 92 3.64 -9.93 5.47
CA LYS A 92 3.76 -10.53 4.12
C LYS A 92 5.15 -11.10 3.87
N ARG A 93 6.20 -10.46 4.40
CA ARG A 93 7.60 -10.95 4.35
C ARG A 93 7.81 -12.31 5.02
N LEU A 94 7.08 -12.64 6.08
CA LEU A 94 7.20 -13.89 6.83
C LEU A 94 6.07 -14.87 6.56
N ARG A 95 5.13 -14.53 5.66
CA ARG A 95 3.98 -15.38 5.34
C ARG A 95 4.43 -16.76 4.87
N GLY A 96 3.81 -17.81 5.40
CA GLY A 96 4.09 -19.21 5.09
C GLY A 96 5.32 -19.80 5.80
N HIS A 97 6.12 -18.97 6.50
CA HIS A 97 7.26 -19.45 7.28
C HIS A 97 6.78 -19.99 8.63
N ARG A 98 7.47 -21.01 9.13
CA ARG A 98 7.19 -21.56 10.48
C ARG A 98 7.91 -20.73 11.52
N LEU A 99 7.23 -20.41 12.62
CA LEU A 99 7.78 -19.57 13.69
C LEU A 99 9.11 -20.12 14.26
N LYS A 100 9.27 -21.44 14.29
CA LYS A 100 10.50 -22.12 14.71
C LYS A 100 11.74 -21.67 13.93
N TYR A 101 11.62 -21.51 12.62
CA TYR A 101 12.76 -21.23 11.73
C TYR A 101 13.02 -19.74 11.50
N ILE A 102 12.12 -18.87 11.95
CA ILE A 102 12.31 -17.41 11.89
C ILE A 102 13.25 -17.00 13.02
N LYS A 103 14.18 -16.08 12.78
CA LYS A 103 15.03 -15.55 13.85
C LYS A 103 14.29 -14.49 14.65
N GLU A 104 14.65 -14.32 15.91
CA GLU A 104 14.05 -13.30 16.77
C GLU A 104 14.25 -11.87 16.22
N GLU A 105 15.39 -11.63 15.56
CA GLU A 105 15.72 -10.35 14.90
C GLU A 105 14.82 -10.00 13.72
N ASP A 106 14.14 -10.99 13.12
CA ASP A 106 13.22 -10.78 12.00
C ASP A 106 11.80 -10.43 12.47
N LEU A 107 11.48 -10.70 13.74
CA LEU A 107 10.18 -10.46 14.36
C LEU A 107 10.01 -8.98 14.76
N ASN A 108 10.09 -8.06 13.80
CA ASN A 108 9.99 -6.62 14.08
C ASN A 108 8.61 -6.06 13.77
N CYS A 109 8.16 -5.08 14.56
CA CYS A 109 6.92 -4.34 14.35
C CYS A 109 7.07 -3.15 13.39
N ASP A 110 8.17 -3.12 12.64
CA ASP A 110 8.40 -2.06 11.65
C ASP A 110 7.26 -2.04 10.63
N PRO A 111 6.79 -0.85 10.25
CA PRO A 111 5.75 -0.71 9.24
C PRO A 111 6.24 -1.38 7.97
N GLU A 112 5.49 -2.39 7.50
CA GLU A 112 5.80 -3.08 6.26
C GLU A 112 5.84 -2.02 5.16
N PRO A 113 6.96 -1.90 4.38
CA PRO A 113 7.00 -0.95 3.29
C PRO A 113 5.91 -1.38 2.33
N ILE A 114 4.81 -0.63 2.32
CA ILE A 114 3.75 -0.80 1.33
C ILE A 114 4.49 -0.81 0.00
N SER A 115 4.40 -1.91 -0.74
CA SER A 115 5.03 -2.03 -2.06
C SER A 115 4.27 -1.13 -3.04
N GLN A 116 4.30 0.17 -2.79
CA GLN A 116 3.68 1.26 -3.53
C GLN A 116 4.40 1.46 -4.86
N ALA A 117 5.56 0.80 -5.04
CA ALA A 117 6.35 0.77 -6.26
C ALA A 117 5.55 0.33 -7.50
N ARG A 118 4.55 -0.57 -7.37
CA ARG A 118 3.68 -0.94 -8.51
C ARG A 118 2.66 0.15 -8.86
N SER A 119 2.16 0.87 -7.86
CA SER A 119 1.15 1.91 -8.07
C SER A 119 1.76 3.22 -8.60
N PHE A 120 2.97 3.58 -8.14
CA PHE A 120 3.68 4.75 -8.66
C PHE A 120 4.06 4.60 -10.13
N GLY A 121 4.51 3.41 -10.56
CA GLY A 121 4.83 3.16 -11.97
C GLY A 121 3.61 3.31 -12.89
N PHE A 122 2.44 2.84 -12.44
CA PHE A 122 1.20 2.96 -13.20
C PHE A 122 0.73 4.42 -13.31
N LEU A 123 0.69 5.16 -12.19
CA LEU A 123 0.28 6.57 -12.17
C LEU A 123 1.24 7.45 -12.98
N ALA A 124 2.56 7.27 -12.82
CA ALA A 124 3.54 7.99 -13.62
C ALA A 124 3.42 7.65 -15.12
N GLY A 125 3.15 6.39 -15.46
CA GLY A 125 2.90 5.96 -16.83
C GLY A 125 1.68 6.66 -17.46
N LEU A 126 0.58 6.79 -16.72
CA LEU A 126 -0.61 7.51 -17.21
C LEU A 126 -0.35 9.00 -17.44
N MET A 127 0.42 9.64 -16.55
CA MET A 127 0.80 11.05 -16.69
C MET A 127 1.68 11.27 -17.92
N VAL A 128 2.66 10.40 -18.15
CA VAL A 128 3.55 10.48 -19.33
C VAL A 128 2.76 10.20 -20.62
N ALA A 129 1.89 9.19 -20.62
CA ALA A 129 1.05 8.88 -21.78
C ALA A 129 0.11 10.06 -22.12
N GLY A 130 -0.52 10.67 -21.12
CA GLY A 130 -1.37 11.85 -21.30
C GLY A 130 -0.61 13.03 -21.90
N LEU A 131 0.61 13.29 -21.40
CA LEU A 131 1.47 14.34 -21.97
C LEU A 131 1.82 14.05 -23.43
N CYS A 132 2.22 12.83 -23.77
CA CYS A 132 2.53 12.45 -25.15
C CYS A 132 1.31 12.61 -26.08
N VAL A 133 0.11 12.19 -25.63
CA VAL A 133 -1.13 12.36 -26.40
C VAL A 133 -1.46 13.84 -26.61
N SER A 134 -1.29 14.67 -25.58
CA SER A 134 -1.52 16.13 -25.69
C SER A 134 -0.55 16.79 -26.69
N LEU A 135 0.72 16.41 -26.68
CA LEU A 135 1.71 16.95 -27.62
C LEU A 135 1.46 16.47 -29.06
N ALA A 136 1.11 15.19 -29.23
CA ALA A 136 0.79 14.63 -30.53
C ALA A 136 -0.46 15.28 -31.14
N THR A 137 -1.51 15.50 -30.34
CA THR A 137 -2.73 16.19 -30.80
C THR A 137 -2.45 17.63 -31.21
N VAL A 138 -1.67 18.39 -30.42
CA VAL A 138 -1.26 19.75 -30.78
C VAL A 138 -0.41 19.76 -32.06
N ALA A 139 0.55 18.85 -32.20
CA ALA A 139 1.38 18.74 -33.40
C ALA A 139 0.56 18.42 -34.64
N LEU A 140 -0.43 17.51 -34.54
CA LEU A 140 -1.37 17.22 -35.61
C LEU A 140 -2.21 18.43 -35.97
N LEU A 141 -2.74 19.17 -34.99
CA LEU A 141 -3.50 20.40 -35.24
C LEU A 141 -2.65 21.48 -35.92
N VAL A 142 -1.39 21.65 -35.51
CA VAL A 142 -0.45 22.58 -36.15
C VAL A 142 -0.10 22.12 -37.54
N TYR A 143 0.16 20.83 -37.75
CA TYR A 143 0.46 20.26 -39.07
C TYR A 143 -0.74 20.44 -40.02
N TRP A 144 -1.96 20.16 -39.55
CA TRP A 144 -3.19 20.38 -40.31
C TRP A 144 -3.45 21.88 -40.57
N ARG A 145 -3.10 22.75 -39.61
CA ARG A 145 -3.23 24.21 -39.77
C ARG A 145 -2.17 24.80 -40.73
N GLN A 146 -0.93 24.33 -40.67
CA GLN A 146 0.18 24.83 -41.49
C GLN A 146 0.25 24.18 -42.89
N GLY A 147 -0.44 23.05 -43.10
CA GLY A 147 -0.54 22.36 -44.39
C GLY A 147 -1.73 22.77 -45.26
N TRP A 148 -2.57 23.72 -44.85
CA TRP A 148 -3.71 24.16 -45.67
C TRP A 148 -3.87 25.68 -45.84
N LEU A 149 -3.35 26.52 -44.93
CA LEU A 149 -3.71 27.94 -44.95
C LEU A 149 -2.82 28.92 -45.73
N CYS A 150 -1.66 28.54 -46.29
CA CYS A 150 -0.91 29.45 -47.17
C CYS A 150 -0.06 28.72 -48.21
N ARG A 151 -0.70 28.27 -49.28
CA ARG A 151 -0.09 28.18 -50.61
C ARG A 151 -0.24 29.56 -51.26
N ARG A 152 0.85 30.28 -51.53
CA ARG A 152 0.91 31.19 -52.69
C ARG A 152 2.30 31.08 -53.34
N PRO A 153 2.43 30.55 -54.57
CA PRO A 153 3.64 30.73 -55.33
C PRO A 153 3.84 32.24 -55.53
N VAL A 154 5.01 32.73 -55.15
CA VAL A 154 5.42 34.12 -55.35
C VAL A 154 5.29 34.42 -56.84
N GLY A 155 4.41 35.36 -57.19
CA GLY A 155 4.11 35.73 -58.56
C GLY A 155 5.39 36.09 -59.32
N ALA A 156 5.55 35.50 -60.50
CA ALA A 156 6.55 35.89 -61.47
C ALA A 156 6.34 37.38 -61.82
N TYR A 157 7.28 38.23 -61.40
CA TYR A 157 7.32 39.61 -61.83
C TYR A 157 7.67 39.62 -63.32
N SER A 158 6.70 39.89 -64.19
CA SER A 158 6.96 40.08 -65.62
C SER A 158 7.84 41.30 -65.80
N ARG A 159 9.05 41.06 -66.31
CA ARG A 159 10.00 42.07 -66.76
C ARG A 159 9.30 42.98 -67.78
N ILE A 160 9.08 44.24 -67.43
CA ILE A 160 8.65 45.27 -68.38
C ILE A 160 9.82 45.45 -69.36
N GLU A 161 9.67 44.95 -70.59
CA GLU A 161 10.56 45.30 -71.69
C GLU A 161 10.43 46.80 -71.95
N ARG A 162 11.56 47.51 -72.01
CA ARG A 162 11.59 48.92 -72.40
C ARG A 162 10.98 49.03 -73.79
N GLY A 163 9.84 49.70 -73.89
CA GLY A 163 9.31 50.15 -75.17
C GLY A 163 10.33 51.05 -75.88
N PRO A 164 10.39 51.01 -77.23
CA PRO A 164 11.39 51.75 -77.99
C PRO A 164 11.26 53.25 -77.74
N THR A 165 12.39 53.88 -77.45
CA THR A 165 12.57 55.33 -77.34
C THR A 165 12.52 55.96 -78.73
N THR A 166 11.32 56.12 -79.28
CA THR A 166 11.12 56.98 -80.46
C THR A 166 9.80 57.73 -80.30
N ILE A 167 9.90 58.96 -79.84
CA ILE A 167 8.79 59.92 -79.87
C ILE A 167 8.76 60.45 -81.30
N THR A 168 7.83 59.96 -82.12
CA THR A 168 7.46 60.63 -83.37
C THR A 168 6.62 61.84 -83.00
N ILE A 169 7.19 63.03 -83.14
CA ILE A 169 6.45 64.29 -83.06
C ILE A 169 5.57 64.36 -84.31
N ALA A 170 4.28 64.12 -84.16
CA ALA A 170 3.29 64.54 -85.14
C ALA A 170 2.88 65.97 -84.76
N ASP A 171 3.40 66.95 -85.49
CA ASP A 171 2.85 68.30 -85.50
C ASP A 171 1.47 68.23 -86.15
N GLU A 172 0.41 68.43 -85.37
CA GLU A 172 -0.89 68.80 -85.93
C GLU A 172 -1.49 69.86 -85.01
N LEU A 173 -1.00 71.08 -85.22
CA LEU A 173 -1.72 72.30 -84.89
C LEU A 173 -2.94 72.36 -85.81
N GLU A 174 -4.09 71.88 -85.35
CA GLU A 174 -5.36 72.30 -85.92
C GLU A 174 -6.37 72.54 -84.79
N TYR A 175 -6.11 73.65 -84.10
CA TYR A 175 -7.10 74.35 -83.29
C TYR A 175 -7.79 75.39 -84.17
N GLU A 176 -9.10 75.21 -84.30
CA GLU A 176 -10.10 76.27 -84.44
C GLU A 176 -10.17 77.01 -85.79
N ASN A 177 -11.17 76.64 -86.61
CA ASN A 177 -12.21 77.62 -86.99
C ASN A 177 -13.42 76.98 -87.71
N THR A 178 -14.62 77.38 -87.25
CA THR A 178 -15.86 77.71 -88.01
C THR A 178 -16.33 76.75 -89.14
N ASP A 179 -17.57 76.28 -89.23
CA ASP A 179 -18.82 77.06 -89.16
C ASP A 179 -20.07 76.20 -89.01
N THR A 180 -21.06 76.84 -88.40
CA THR A 180 -22.49 76.57 -88.27
C THR A 180 -23.18 76.27 -89.62
N HIS A 181 -24.02 75.23 -89.71
CA HIS A 181 -25.45 75.41 -90.06
C HIS A 181 -26.31 74.14 -89.90
N SER A 182 -27.53 74.40 -89.50
CA SER A 182 -28.62 73.48 -89.20
C SER A 182 -29.36 72.94 -90.44
N SER A 183 -29.95 71.75 -90.24
CA SER A 183 -31.31 71.34 -90.66
C SER A 183 -31.66 71.12 -92.14
N GLN A 184 -32.18 69.91 -92.36
CA GLN A 184 -33.45 69.58 -93.03
C GLN A 184 -33.78 70.29 -94.35
N SER A 185 -33.71 69.53 -95.46
CA SER A 185 -34.84 69.09 -96.31
C SER A 185 -34.31 68.50 -97.61
#